data_AF-A0A0W1ABZ0-F1
#
_entry.id   AF-A0A0W1ABZ0-F1
#
_cell.length_a   1.000
_cell.length_b   1.000
_cell.length_c   1.000
_cell.angle_alpha   90.00
_cell.angle_beta   90.00
_cell.angle_gamma   90.00
#
_symmetry.space_group_name_H-M   'P 1'
#
loop_
_entity.id
_entity.type
_entity.pdbx_description
1 polymer ?
#
loop_
_entity_poly.entity_id
_entity_poly.type
_entity_poly.pdbx_seq_one_letter_code
_entity_poly.pdbx_strand_id
1 'polypeptide(L)'
;MPRISFGQALLLLIDKYKEDKSICRALRQFYIEGIFSSADLKYIENLFQESCLTEEYEISYRDMDINEDESRRYFETHLAFETLLIALNQIKKDDLLEYNKALYDALPEENRNKFNNYTNGKISPKEDNFATEYMDAFEKVQHHENYQSLSFEQKEKLILTLRASWLGVLHAKNPQVPLNLYGTGFFSEQNRGRVVKEKPSTPTLAFISERSPYFSNHFGLMKTYMPVPRNDIAYAERGFTFLKPSDQNTYDPLAEWPRKNFSKRVHPFSCSISGTTLCQLRFMKKLQDEGKLVFNSQEKFTNFLKCFFSSLLFNSGGHAFNEFLGVLEMTEIRKEFTFIDGFDQINATMLLLDGNESAFDKALNDTFAYTKVLLAKKAVNDELRISV
;
A
#
# COMPACT_ATOMS: atom_id res chain seq x y z
N MET A 1 10.02 30.55 4.57
CA MET A 1 9.53 29.51 5.49
C MET A 1 9.48 28.20 4.72
N PRO A 2 10.06 27.11 5.22
CA PRO A 2 10.03 25.82 4.53
C PRO A 2 8.59 25.30 4.45
N ARG A 3 8.18 24.85 3.25
CA ARG A 3 6.88 24.20 3.04
C ARG A 3 6.91 22.74 3.48
N ILE A 4 5.88 22.23 4.15
CA ILE A 4 5.73 20.79 4.45
C ILE A 4 4.34 20.31 4.04
N SER A 5 4.18 19.01 3.80
CA SER A 5 2.85 18.42 3.57
C SER A 5 2.01 18.41 4.85
N PHE A 6 0.70 18.26 4.70
CA PHE A 6 -0.19 18.05 5.85
C PHE A 6 0.20 16.80 6.67
N GLY A 7 0.62 15.71 6.01
CA GLY A 7 1.09 14.48 6.66
C GLY A 7 2.34 14.70 7.50
N GLN A 8 3.32 15.45 7.00
CA GLN A 8 4.52 15.84 7.76
C GLN A 8 4.18 16.72 8.97
N ALA A 9 3.28 17.69 8.79
CA ALA A 9 2.84 18.53 9.90
C ALA A 9 2.13 17.71 11.00
N LEU A 10 1.27 16.77 10.60
CA LEU A 10 0.60 15.85 11.53
C LEU A 10 1.62 14.96 12.26
N LEU A 11 2.65 14.47 11.57
CA LEU A 11 3.74 13.71 12.18
C LEU A 11 4.47 14.53 13.24
N LEU A 12 4.80 15.79 12.98
CA LEU A 12 5.41 16.68 13.97
C LEU A 12 4.52 16.90 15.20
N LEU A 13 3.20 17.00 15.01
CA LEU A 13 2.26 17.04 16.13
C LEU A 13 2.30 15.74 16.95
N ILE A 14 2.34 14.57 16.31
CA ILE A 14 2.40 13.29 17.05
C ILE A 14 3.65 13.24 17.94
N ASP A 15 4.82 13.64 17.44
CA ASP A 15 6.04 13.68 18.26
C ASP A 15 5.94 14.70 19.40
N LYS A 16 5.38 15.89 19.12
CA LYS A 16 5.19 16.95 20.13
C LYS A 16 4.26 16.53 21.27
N TYR A 17 3.15 15.87 20.94
CA TYR A 17 2.11 15.49 21.91
C TYR A 17 2.25 14.03 22.38
N LYS A 18 3.38 13.36 22.16
CA LYS A 18 3.54 11.92 22.46
C LYS A 18 3.27 11.53 23.93
N GLU A 19 3.49 12.45 24.86
CA GLU A 19 3.23 12.25 26.29
C GLU A 19 1.73 12.47 26.67
N ASP A 20 0.98 13.22 25.86
CA ASP A 20 -0.46 13.35 26.01
C ASP A 20 -1.15 12.17 25.30
N LYS A 21 -1.48 11.13 26.07
CA LYS A 21 -2.06 9.89 25.55
C LYS A 21 -3.35 10.11 24.74
N SER A 22 -4.18 11.08 25.12
CA SER A 22 -5.47 11.32 24.46
C SER A 22 -5.25 12.00 23.12
N ILE A 23 -4.48 13.08 23.11
CA ILE A 23 -4.17 13.81 21.88
C ILE A 23 -3.35 12.94 20.94
N CYS A 24 -2.32 12.24 21.45
CA CYS A 24 -1.49 11.35 20.66
C CYS A 24 -2.30 10.23 20.00
N ARG A 25 -3.22 9.57 20.73
CA ARG A 25 -4.09 8.54 20.15
C ARG A 25 -4.93 9.12 19.00
N ALA A 26 -5.55 10.28 19.18
CA ALA A 26 -6.34 10.93 18.14
C ALA A 26 -5.48 11.29 16.91
N LEU A 27 -4.29 11.86 17.11
CA LEU A 27 -3.38 12.21 16.01
C LEU A 27 -2.90 10.97 15.24
N ARG A 28 -2.63 9.86 15.93
CA ARG A 28 -2.28 8.57 15.30
C ARG A 28 -3.44 8.02 14.46
N GLN A 29 -4.68 8.13 14.96
CA GLN A 29 -5.88 7.78 14.20
C GLN A 29 -6.02 8.65 12.95
N PHE A 30 -5.89 9.97 13.06
CA PHE A 30 -5.91 10.86 11.88
C PHE A 30 -4.79 10.55 10.89
N TYR A 31 -3.62 10.12 11.38
CA TYR A 31 -2.52 9.73 10.50
C TYR A 31 -2.83 8.44 9.76
N ILE A 32 -3.62 7.51 10.30
CA ILE A 32 -3.99 6.25 9.60
C ILE A 32 -5.25 6.39 8.77
N GLU A 33 -6.27 7.08 9.26
CA GLU A 33 -7.57 7.14 8.59
C GLU A 33 -7.70 8.35 7.68
N GLY A 34 -7.02 9.44 8.04
CA GLY A 34 -7.17 10.75 7.44
C GLY A 34 -8.34 11.55 8.04
N ILE A 35 -8.64 12.66 7.37
CA ILE A 35 -9.66 13.63 7.80
C ILE A 35 -11.01 13.29 7.17
N PHE A 36 -12.07 13.19 7.97
CA PHE A 36 -13.41 12.86 7.50
C PHE A 36 -14.40 14.03 7.57
N SER A 37 -14.14 15.00 8.44
CA SER A 37 -15.03 16.13 8.65
C SER A 37 -14.30 17.46 8.75
N SER A 38 -15.04 18.56 8.58
CA SER A 38 -14.54 19.91 8.83
C SER A 38 -14.20 20.14 10.31
N ALA A 39 -14.84 19.41 11.23
CA ALA A 39 -14.54 19.46 12.65
C ALA A 39 -13.15 18.85 12.95
N ASP A 40 -12.84 17.71 12.34
CA ASP A 40 -11.51 17.08 12.43
C ASP A 40 -10.42 18.00 11.90
N LEU A 41 -10.67 18.62 10.73
CA LEU A 41 -9.74 19.56 10.14
C LEU A 41 -9.47 20.74 11.08
N LYS A 42 -10.54 21.37 11.60
CA LYS A 42 -10.43 22.49 12.52
C LYS A 42 -9.70 22.11 13.81
N TYR A 43 -9.94 20.91 14.34
CA TYR A 43 -9.23 20.41 15.51
C TYR A 43 -7.72 20.35 15.27
N ILE A 44 -7.28 19.81 14.13
CA ILE A 44 -5.85 19.72 13.79
C ILE A 44 -5.26 21.10 13.48
N GLU A 45 -5.99 21.97 12.77
CA GLU A 45 -5.55 23.35 12.49
C GLU A 45 -5.32 24.14 13.77
N ASN A 46 -6.20 23.97 14.78
CA ASN A 46 -5.99 24.57 16.10
C ASN A 46 -4.71 24.04 16.75
N LEU A 47 -4.46 22.73 16.69
CA LEU A 47 -3.22 22.15 17.23
C LEU A 47 -1.98 22.67 16.48
N PHE A 48 -2.05 22.92 15.16
CA PHE A 48 -0.94 23.53 14.42
C PHE A 48 -0.63 24.95 14.92
N GLN A 49 -1.65 25.73 15.26
CA GLN A 49 -1.48 27.08 15.82
C GLN A 49 -0.95 27.03 17.26
N GLU A 50 -1.57 26.24 18.14
CA GLU A 50 -1.18 26.09 19.55
C GLU A 50 0.25 25.56 19.70
N SER A 51 0.70 24.76 18.73
CA SER A 51 2.05 24.23 18.68
C SER A 51 3.08 25.16 18.04
N CYS A 52 2.68 26.34 17.55
CA CYS A 52 3.49 27.27 16.76
C CYS A 52 4.04 26.67 15.44
N LEU A 53 3.54 25.50 14.99
CA LEU A 53 4.00 24.88 13.74
C LEU A 53 3.76 25.78 12.52
N THR A 54 2.69 26.58 12.54
CA THR A 54 2.39 27.56 11.46
C THR A 54 3.32 28.76 11.44
N GLU A 55 4.10 28.98 12.50
CA GLU A 55 5.16 30.01 12.54
C GLU A 55 6.48 29.47 11.96
N GLU A 56 6.71 28.16 12.07
CA GLU A 56 7.92 27.49 11.59
C GLU A 56 7.81 26.99 10.14
N TYR A 57 6.61 26.58 9.72
CA TYR A 57 6.37 25.90 8.45
C TYR A 57 5.13 26.40 7.69
N GLU A 58 5.24 26.43 6.35
CA GLU A 58 4.08 26.60 5.48
C GLU A 58 3.44 25.21 5.25
N ILE A 59 2.30 24.95 5.90
CA ILE A 59 1.59 23.67 5.78
C ILE A 59 0.77 23.64 4.48
N SER A 60 1.10 22.72 3.58
CA SER A 60 0.42 22.59 2.30
C SER A 60 -0.72 21.57 2.32
N TYR A 61 -1.83 21.98 1.71
CA TYR A 61 -3.05 21.18 1.49
C TYR A 61 -3.20 20.69 0.05
N ARG A 62 -2.20 20.96 -0.81
CA ARG A 62 -2.27 20.63 -2.24
C ARG A 62 -2.07 19.12 -2.44
N ASP A 63 -2.90 18.52 -3.30
CA ASP A 63 -2.84 17.10 -3.68
C ASP A 63 -1.45 16.67 -4.13
N MET A 64 -0.71 17.56 -4.82
CA MET A 64 0.66 17.30 -5.25
C MET A 64 1.62 17.11 -4.07
N ASP A 65 1.53 17.95 -3.03
CA ASP A 65 2.43 17.86 -1.88
C ASP A 65 2.05 16.67 -0.98
N ILE A 66 0.76 16.30 -0.92
CA ILE A 66 0.29 15.07 -0.25
C ILE A 66 0.80 13.83 -1.00
N ASN A 67 0.69 13.85 -2.34
CA ASN A 67 1.16 12.75 -3.18
C ASN A 67 2.68 12.55 -3.11
N GLU A 68 3.43 13.64 -2.94
CA GLU A 68 4.89 13.65 -2.83
C GLU A 68 5.41 13.62 -1.38
N ASP A 69 4.54 13.31 -0.41
CA ASP A 69 4.93 13.17 0.98
C ASP A 69 5.81 11.92 1.18
N GLU A 70 7.13 12.15 1.21
CA GLU A 70 8.14 11.11 1.42
C GLU A 70 8.01 10.46 2.80
N SER A 71 7.73 11.26 3.84
CA SER A 71 7.56 10.78 5.22
C SER A 71 6.39 9.80 5.32
N ARG A 72 5.28 10.12 4.66
CA ARG A 72 4.11 9.25 4.65
C ARG A 72 4.34 7.96 3.87
N ARG A 73 4.96 8.04 2.69
CA ARG A 73 5.28 6.85 1.87
C ARG A 73 6.25 5.93 2.62
N TYR A 74 7.20 6.50 3.33
CA TYR A 74 8.14 5.78 4.18
C TYR A 74 7.40 5.09 5.33
N PHE A 75 6.56 5.83 6.05
CA PHE A 75 5.74 5.29 7.13
C PHE A 75 4.89 4.09 6.69
N GLU A 76 4.11 4.21 5.61
CA GLU A 76 3.26 3.10 5.15
C GLU A 76 4.08 1.90 4.68
N THR A 77 5.27 2.13 4.12
CA THR A 77 6.19 1.06 3.73
C THR A 77 6.68 0.29 4.96
N HIS A 78 7.10 0.99 6.01
CA HIS A 78 7.55 0.37 7.26
C HIS A 78 6.40 -0.31 8.00
N LEU A 79 5.25 0.35 8.08
CA LEU A 79 4.05 -0.18 8.71
C LEU A 79 3.62 -1.48 8.03
N ALA A 80 3.66 -1.55 6.70
CA ALA A 80 3.36 -2.79 5.99
C ALA A 80 4.34 -3.90 6.37
N PHE A 81 5.64 -3.63 6.40
CA PHE A 81 6.60 -4.66 6.80
C PHE A 81 6.36 -5.16 8.23
N GLU A 82 6.27 -4.25 9.20
CA GLU A 82 6.08 -4.62 10.61
C GLU A 82 4.72 -5.30 10.86
N THR A 83 3.66 -4.84 10.20
CA THR A 83 2.33 -5.48 10.26
C THR A 83 2.37 -6.88 9.65
N LEU A 84 3.12 -7.08 8.56
CA LEU A 84 3.30 -8.39 7.95
C LEU A 84 3.94 -9.38 8.93
N LEU A 85 4.99 -8.97 9.66
CA LEU A 85 5.65 -9.84 10.65
C LEU A 85 4.67 -10.35 11.71
N ILE A 86 3.78 -9.49 12.20
CA ILE A 86 2.75 -9.86 13.17
C ILE A 86 1.69 -10.77 12.52
N ALA A 87 1.18 -10.39 11.35
CA ALA A 87 0.10 -11.10 10.67
C ALA A 87 0.49 -12.53 10.27
N LEU A 88 1.76 -12.77 9.90
CA LEU A 88 2.26 -14.11 9.55
C LEU A 88 2.21 -15.10 10.72
N ASN A 89 2.24 -14.61 11.96
CA ASN A 89 2.07 -15.43 13.16
C ASN A 89 0.59 -15.72 13.47
N GLN A 90 -0.31 -14.85 13.06
CA GLN A 90 -1.74 -14.94 13.35
C GLN A 90 -2.50 -15.76 12.31
N ILE A 91 -2.08 -15.69 11.04
CA ILE A 91 -2.74 -16.43 9.95
C ILE A 91 -2.33 -17.91 9.96
N LYS A 92 -3.33 -18.79 9.81
CA LYS A 92 -3.10 -20.24 9.73
C LYS A 92 -2.66 -20.63 8.32
N LYS A 93 -1.64 -21.49 8.24
CA LYS A 93 -1.14 -22.01 6.96
C LYS A 93 -2.21 -22.80 6.22
N ASP A 94 -2.99 -23.61 6.93
CA ASP A 94 -4.04 -24.45 6.33
C ASP A 94 -5.15 -23.61 5.68
N ASP A 95 -5.57 -22.52 6.32
CA ASP A 95 -6.55 -21.59 5.74
C ASP A 95 -6.01 -21.00 4.42
N LEU A 96 -4.73 -20.62 4.37
CA LEU A 96 -4.09 -20.12 3.14
C LEU A 96 -3.99 -21.20 2.04
N LEU A 97 -3.67 -22.44 2.41
CA LEU A 97 -3.58 -23.57 1.48
C LEU A 97 -4.96 -23.88 0.87
N GLU A 98 -5.99 -23.96 1.69
CA GLU A 98 -7.37 -24.22 1.26
C GLU A 98 -7.84 -23.11 0.32
N TYR A 99 -7.61 -21.84 0.69
CA TYR A 99 -8.01 -20.71 -0.13
C TYR A 99 -7.25 -20.65 -1.48
N ASN A 100 -5.94 -20.91 -1.48
CA ASN A 100 -5.15 -21.01 -2.71
C ASN A 100 -5.65 -22.13 -3.62
N LYS A 101 -5.99 -23.29 -3.05
CA LYS A 101 -6.55 -24.42 -3.79
C LYS A 101 -7.88 -24.05 -4.44
N ALA A 102 -8.77 -23.41 -3.68
CA ALA A 102 -10.08 -22.99 -4.18
C ALA A 102 -9.95 -22.01 -5.35
N LEU A 103 -9.08 -21.00 -5.22
CA LEU A 103 -8.74 -20.07 -6.31
C LEU A 103 -8.22 -20.81 -7.54
N TYR A 104 -7.22 -21.67 -7.37
CA TYR A 104 -6.59 -22.40 -8.46
C TYR A 104 -7.56 -23.31 -9.21
N ASP A 105 -8.35 -24.10 -8.50
CA ASP A 105 -9.27 -25.08 -9.10
C ASP A 105 -10.39 -24.40 -9.89
N ALA A 106 -10.80 -23.20 -9.47
CA ALA A 106 -11.85 -22.43 -10.14
C ALA A 106 -11.37 -21.70 -11.40
N LEU A 107 -10.06 -21.65 -11.68
CA LEU A 107 -9.54 -21.00 -12.89
C LEU A 107 -9.84 -21.81 -14.16
N PRO A 108 -10.10 -21.16 -15.30
CA PRO A 108 -10.05 -21.83 -16.60
C PRO A 108 -8.69 -22.49 -16.84
N GLU A 109 -8.68 -23.58 -17.62
CA GLU A 109 -7.46 -24.35 -17.91
C GLU A 109 -6.34 -23.49 -18.52
N GLU A 110 -6.68 -22.59 -19.44
CA GLU A 110 -5.72 -21.65 -20.05
C GLU A 110 -5.01 -20.79 -18.99
N ASN A 111 -5.76 -20.26 -18.02
CA ASN A 111 -5.19 -19.44 -16.95
C ASN A 111 -4.34 -20.26 -15.98
N ARG A 112 -4.75 -21.50 -15.68
CA ARG A 112 -3.91 -22.43 -14.88
C ARG A 112 -2.61 -22.75 -15.60
N ASN A 113 -2.67 -23.02 -16.91
CA ASN A 113 -1.49 -23.30 -17.72
C ASN A 113 -0.55 -22.08 -17.77
N LYS A 114 -1.09 -20.87 -17.99
CA LYS A 114 -0.31 -19.63 -17.94
C LYS A 114 0.38 -19.46 -16.59
N PHE A 115 -0.36 -19.58 -15.48
CA PHE A 115 0.21 -19.51 -14.13
C PHE A 115 1.32 -20.53 -13.90
N ASN A 116 1.04 -21.81 -14.16
CA ASN A 116 2.00 -22.91 -13.99
C ASN A 116 3.26 -22.71 -14.85
N ASN A 117 3.13 -22.19 -16.06
CA ASN A 117 4.26 -21.99 -16.95
C ASN A 117 5.24 -20.93 -16.43
N TYR A 118 4.75 -19.85 -15.80
CA TYR A 118 5.63 -18.89 -15.12
C TYR A 118 6.27 -19.49 -13.87
N THR A 119 5.47 -20.11 -13.00
CA THR A 119 5.99 -20.63 -11.72
C THR A 119 6.97 -21.79 -11.89
N ASN A 120 6.85 -22.55 -12.98
CA ASN A 120 7.76 -23.64 -13.32
C ASN A 120 8.94 -23.19 -14.21
N GLY A 121 9.07 -21.89 -14.51
CA GLY A 121 10.17 -21.35 -15.33
C GLY A 121 10.13 -21.74 -16.80
N LYS A 122 8.96 -22.16 -17.33
CA LYS A 122 8.78 -22.51 -18.75
C LYS A 122 8.63 -21.28 -19.65
N ILE A 123 8.15 -20.16 -19.09
CA ILE A 123 8.02 -18.87 -19.76
C ILE A 123 8.78 -17.82 -18.95
N SER A 124 9.49 -16.93 -19.64
CA SER A 124 10.17 -15.81 -18.99
C SER A 124 9.14 -14.81 -18.47
N PRO A 125 9.18 -14.41 -17.18
CA PRO A 125 8.26 -13.42 -16.65
C PRO A 125 8.39 -12.06 -17.33
N LYS A 126 9.55 -11.75 -17.95
CA LYS A 126 9.82 -10.47 -18.63
C LYS A 126 8.85 -10.16 -19.80
N GLU A 127 8.12 -11.15 -20.27
CA GLU A 127 7.10 -10.99 -21.31
C GLU A 127 5.78 -10.41 -20.76
N ASP A 128 5.60 -10.39 -19.44
CA ASP A 128 4.40 -9.92 -18.76
C ASP A 128 4.80 -9.16 -17.48
N ASN A 129 4.63 -7.83 -17.48
CA ASN A 129 4.98 -6.98 -16.33
C ASN A 129 4.32 -7.46 -15.04
N PHE A 130 3.09 -7.95 -15.11
CA PHE A 130 2.37 -8.45 -13.94
C PHE A 130 3.03 -9.72 -13.41
N ALA A 131 3.37 -10.69 -14.28
CA ALA A 131 4.11 -11.88 -13.87
C ALA A 131 5.50 -11.54 -13.31
N THR A 132 6.17 -10.53 -13.88
CA THR A 132 7.47 -10.04 -13.39
C THR A 132 7.39 -9.55 -11.95
N GLU A 133 6.37 -8.76 -11.60
CA GLU A 133 6.17 -8.26 -10.23
C GLU A 133 6.05 -9.40 -9.19
N TYR A 134 5.25 -10.43 -9.48
CA TYR A 134 5.06 -11.55 -8.54
C TYR A 134 6.27 -12.47 -8.45
N MET A 135 6.93 -12.75 -9.58
CA MET A 135 8.12 -13.62 -9.57
C MET A 135 9.28 -12.95 -8.83
N ASP A 136 9.47 -11.63 -9.00
CA ASP A 136 10.44 -10.85 -8.21
C ASP A 136 10.11 -10.89 -6.71
N ALA A 137 8.84 -10.73 -6.34
CA ALA A 137 8.42 -10.85 -4.94
C ALA A 137 8.70 -12.26 -4.38
N PHE A 138 8.39 -13.33 -5.13
CA PHE A 138 8.70 -14.70 -4.71
C PHE A 138 10.20 -14.92 -4.49
N GLU A 139 11.04 -14.44 -5.41
CA GLU A 139 12.50 -14.53 -5.30
C GLU A 139 13.00 -13.79 -4.05
N LYS A 140 12.51 -12.56 -3.83
CA LYS A 140 12.90 -11.74 -2.67
C LYS A 140 12.51 -12.37 -1.35
N VAL A 141 11.31 -12.94 -1.24
CA VAL A 141 10.89 -13.65 -0.01
C VAL A 141 11.85 -14.79 0.35
N GLN A 142 12.44 -15.46 -0.64
CA GLN A 142 13.40 -16.52 -0.41
C GLN A 142 14.79 -15.97 -0.04
N HIS A 143 15.26 -14.93 -0.74
CA HIS A 143 16.68 -14.58 -0.78
C HIS A 143 17.04 -13.19 -0.23
N HIS A 144 16.10 -12.27 -0.09
CA HIS A 144 16.38 -10.91 0.40
C HIS A 144 16.63 -10.89 1.91
N GLU A 145 17.55 -10.05 2.37
CA GLU A 145 17.98 -9.97 3.79
C GLU A 145 16.82 -9.69 4.75
N ASN A 146 15.91 -8.77 4.37
CA ASN A 146 14.71 -8.43 5.14
C ASN A 146 13.88 -9.65 5.56
N TYR A 147 13.87 -10.72 4.76
CA TYR A 147 13.09 -11.92 5.04
C TYR A 147 13.89 -13.04 5.67
N GLN A 148 15.20 -12.90 5.90
CA GLN A 148 16.02 -13.98 6.44
C GLN A 148 15.74 -14.28 7.90
N SER A 149 15.16 -13.33 8.64
CA SER A 149 14.68 -13.55 10.01
C SER A 149 13.37 -14.34 10.07
N LEU A 150 12.65 -14.50 8.96
CA LEU A 150 11.42 -15.27 8.91
C LEU A 150 11.71 -16.78 8.98
N SER A 151 10.91 -17.48 9.76
CA SER A 151 10.89 -18.95 9.76
C SER A 151 10.45 -19.49 8.40
N PHE A 152 10.78 -20.76 8.13
CA PHE A 152 10.35 -21.44 6.90
C PHE A 152 8.82 -21.37 6.72
N GLU A 153 8.07 -21.64 7.79
CA GLU A 153 6.61 -21.58 7.77
C GLU A 153 6.08 -20.16 7.46
N GLN A 154 6.70 -19.12 8.05
CA GLN A 154 6.32 -17.73 7.76
C GLN A 154 6.60 -17.35 6.30
N LYS A 155 7.75 -17.77 5.75
CA LYS A 155 8.05 -17.59 4.32
C LYS A 155 7.02 -18.30 3.44
N GLU A 156 6.63 -19.53 3.78
CA GLU A 156 5.58 -20.24 3.04
C GLU A 156 4.22 -19.52 3.09
N LYS A 157 3.79 -19.03 4.26
CA LYS A 157 2.56 -18.24 4.40
C LYS A 157 2.60 -16.97 3.54
N LEU A 158 3.74 -16.30 3.48
CA LEU A 158 3.94 -15.12 2.64
C LEU A 158 3.84 -15.46 1.14
N ILE A 159 4.50 -16.53 0.69
CA ILE A 159 4.38 -17.03 -0.69
C ILE A 159 2.92 -17.40 -1.01
N LEU A 160 2.22 -18.10 -0.11
CA LEU A 160 0.81 -18.46 -0.30
C LEU A 160 -0.08 -17.22 -0.39
N THR A 161 0.20 -16.17 0.37
CA THR A 161 -0.55 -14.90 0.33
C THR A 161 -0.35 -14.19 -1.01
N LEU A 162 0.91 -14.06 -1.46
CA LEU A 162 1.25 -13.49 -2.76
C LEU A 162 0.67 -14.32 -3.92
N ARG A 163 0.68 -15.65 -3.80
CA ARG A 163 0.06 -16.56 -4.78
C ARG A 163 -1.45 -16.39 -4.83
N ALA A 164 -2.13 -16.28 -3.69
CA ALA A 164 -3.57 -16.01 -3.64
C ALA A 164 -3.91 -14.69 -4.35
N SER A 165 -3.06 -13.67 -4.18
CA SER A 165 -3.19 -12.39 -4.89
C SER A 165 -3.15 -12.57 -6.41
N TRP A 166 -2.12 -13.24 -6.93
CA TRP A 166 -1.98 -13.49 -8.37
C TRP A 166 -3.18 -14.29 -8.89
N LEU A 167 -3.50 -15.43 -8.26
CA LEU A 167 -4.62 -16.28 -8.68
C LEU A 167 -5.94 -15.51 -8.68
N GLY A 168 -6.20 -14.66 -7.68
CA GLY A 168 -7.38 -13.82 -7.65
C GLY A 168 -7.49 -12.86 -8.83
N VAL A 169 -6.37 -12.23 -9.25
CA VAL A 169 -6.39 -11.35 -10.43
C VAL A 169 -6.71 -12.12 -11.71
N LEU A 170 -6.32 -13.40 -11.81
CA LEU A 170 -6.70 -14.24 -12.95
C LEU A 170 -8.22 -14.52 -13.03
N HIS A 171 -8.98 -14.21 -11.97
CA HIS A 171 -10.44 -14.21 -11.98
C HIS A 171 -11.08 -12.87 -12.36
N ALA A 172 -10.30 -11.79 -12.61
CA ALA A 172 -10.85 -10.45 -12.85
C ALA A 172 -11.91 -10.42 -13.97
N LYS A 173 -11.68 -11.17 -15.06
CA LYS A 173 -12.60 -11.27 -16.21
C LYS A 173 -13.50 -12.51 -16.16
N ASN A 174 -13.48 -13.29 -15.09
CA ASN A 174 -14.30 -14.49 -14.98
C ASN A 174 -15.77 -14.09 -14.70
N PRO A 175 -16.71 -14.37 -15.63
CA PRO A 175 -18.12 -13.98 -15.45
C PRO A 175 -18.84 -14.81 -14.39
N GLN A 176 -18.29 -15.96 -13.98
CA GLN A 176 -18.84 -16.84 -12.94
C GLN A 176 -18.51 -16.39 -11.52
N VAL A 177 -17.75 -15.30 -11.38
CA VAL A 177 -17.38 -14.72 -10.10
C VAL A 177 -18.22 -13.44 -9.90
N PRO A 178 -19.00 -13.34 -8.81
CA PRO A 178 -19.97 -12.27 -8.60
C PRO A 178 -19.29 -10.91 -8.38
N LEU A 179 -20.11 -9.87 -8.15
CA LEU A 179 -19.68 -8.50 -7.82
C LEU A 179 -18.71 -7.91 -8.85
N ASN A 180 -19.02 -8.06 -10.13
CA ASN A 180 -18.22 -7.46 -11.19
C ASN A 180 -18.46 -5.94 -11.28
N LEU A 181 -17.69 -5.18 -10.48
CA LEU A 181 -17.77 -3.72 -10.44
C LEU A 181 -16.83 -3.03 -11.45
N TYR A 182 -16.04 -3.79 -12.22
CA TYR A 182 -15.15 -3.22 -13.23
C TYR A 182 -15.92 -2.41 -14.26
N GLY A 183 -15.41 -1.21 -14.59
CA GLY A 183 -16.08 -0.30 -15.51
C GLY A 183 -17.17 0.57 -14.87
N THR A 184 -17.42 0.43 -13.55
CA THR A 184 -18.44 1.20 -12.82
C THR A 184 -17.85 1.92 -11.60
N GLY A 185 -18.52 2.97 -11.10
CA GLY A 185 -18.10 3.68 -9.89
C GLY A 185 -16.63 4.10 -9.93
N PHE A 186 -15.88 3.86 -8.86
CA PHE A 186 -14.43 4.11 -8.79
C PHE A 186 -13.57 3.21 -9.67
N PHE A 187 -14.11 2.12 -10.22
CA PHE A 187 -13.38 1.21 -11.12
C PHE A 187 -13.60 1.55 -12.60
N SER A 188 -14.38 2.59 -12.93
CA SER A 188 -14.50 3.09 -14.30
C SER A 188 -13.23 3.83 -14.73
N GLU A 189 -12.94 3.84 -16.04
CA GLU A 189 -11.79 4.57 -16.59
C GLU A 189 -11.79 6.06 -16.19
N GLN A 190 -12.97 6.68 -16.14
CA GLN A 190 -13.15 8.10 -15.83
C GLN A 190 -12.92 8.42 -14.34
N ASN A 191 -13.30 7.50 -13.44
CA ASN A 191 -13.31 7.79 -12.00
C ASN A 191 -12.11 7.19 -11.25
N ARG A 192 -11.47 6.15 -11.79
CA ARG A 192 -10.33 5.48 -11.15
C ARG A 192 -9.09 6.37 -11.06
N GLY A 193 -8.99 7.36 -11.96
CA GLY A 193 -7.99 8.41 -11.93
C GLY A 193 -6.55 7.97 -12.17
N ARG A 194 -6.29 6.74 -12.61
CA ARG A 194 -4.95 6.26 -12.94
C ARG A 194 -4.49 6.86 -14.26
N VAL A 195 -3.36 7.57 -14.25
CA VAL A 195 -2.69 8.07 -15.46
C VAL A 195 -1.29 7.45 -15.53
N VAL A 196 -1.00 6.70 -16.58
CA VAL A 196 0.33 6.14 -16.81
C VAL A 196 1.24 7.26 -17.33
N LYS A 197 2.38 7.49 -16.68
CA LYS A 197 3.35 8.49 -17.14
C LYS A 197 3.93 8.06 -18.48
N GLU A 198 4.03 8.99 -19.43
CA GLU A 198 4.67 8.73 -20.72
C GLU A 198 6.11 8.27 -20.50
N LYS A 199 6.51 7.19 -21.19
CA LYS A 199 7.92 6.81 -21.26
C LYS A 199 8.65 7.92 -22.03
N PRO A 200 9.73 8.52 -21.50
CA PRO A 200 10.49 9.52 -22.24
C PRO A 200 10.84 9.00 -23.64
N SER A 201 10.50 9.81 -24.65
CA SER A 201 10.53 9.47 -26.08
C SER A 201 11.95 9.46 -26.68
N THR A 202 12.98 9.79 -25.91
CA THR A 202 14.37 9.85 -26.37
C THR A 202 15.29 9.02 -25.47
N PRO A 203 15.76 7.85 -25.92
CA PRO A 203 16.87 7.17 -25.29
C PRO A 203 18.15 7.93 -25.65
N THR A 204 18.76 8.64 -24.70
CA THR A 204 20.16 9.08 -24.89
C THR A 204 21.06 7.85 -24.96
N LEU A 205 22.22 7.92 -25.62
CA LEU A 205 23.13 6.79 -25.86
C LEU A 205 23.59 6.00 -24.59
N ALA A 206 23.29 6.49 -23.38
CA ALA A 206 23.42 5.76 -22.12
C ALA A 206 22.32 4.69 -21.89
N PHE A 207 21.26 4.67 -22.70
CA PHE A 207 20.08 3.80 -22.55
C PHE A 207 20.25 2.38 -23.13
N ILE A 208 21.32 2.11 -23.89
CA ILE A 208 21.41 0.92 -24.76
C ILE A 208 22.39 -0.16 -24.27
N SER A 209 23.23 0.09 -23.25
CA SER A 209 24.13 -0.95 -22.72
C SER A 209 23.56 -1.58 -21.44
N GLU A 210 22.93 -2.76 -21.59
CA GLU A 210 22.70 -3.76 -20.53
C GLU A 210 22.36 -3.23 -19.12
N ARG A 211 21.20 -2.58 -18.96
CA ARG A 211 20.42 -2.45 -17.71
C ARG A 211 19.29 -1.44 -17.94
N SER A 212 18.04 -1.84 -17.72
CA SER A 212 16.85 -0.96 -17.88
C SER A 212 17.03 0.32 -17.05
N PRO A 213 16.86 1.54 -17.59
CA PRO A 213 17.14 2.82 -16.91
C PRO A 213 16.21 3.14 -15.72
N TYR A 214 15.31 2.21 -15.37
CA TYR A 214 14.30 2.37 -14.32
C TYR A 214 14.60 1.43 -13.15
N PHE A 215 15.73 1.63 -12.46
CA PHE A 215 15.98 0.96 -11.19
C PHE A 215 15.29 1.73 -10.09
N SER A 216 14.13 1.25 -9.64
CA SER A 216 13.81 1.50 -8.25
C SER A 216 14.66 0.55 -7.41
N ASN A 217 15.31 1.07 -6.38
CA ASN A 217 15.94 0.26 -5.34
C ASN A 217 15.10 0.29 -4.06
N HIS A 218 13.86 0.77 -4.13
CA HIS A 218 13.07 0.99 -2.94
C HIS A 218 11.87 0.04 -2.90
N PHE A 219 11.67 -0.68 -1.81
CA PHE A 219 10.42 -1.39 -1.53
C PHE A 219 9.27 -0.40 -1.30
N GLY A 220 8.05 -0.93 -1.23
CA GLY A 220 6.90 -0.17 -0.79
C GLY A 220 6.52 1.00 -1.70
N LEU A 221 5.99 2.04 -1.07
CA LEU A 221 5.49 3.25 -1.73
C LEU A 221 6.59 4.28 -2.04
N MET A 222 7.81 4.03 -1.58
CA MET A 222 8.95 4.91 -1.83
C MET A 222 9.25 4.98 -3.31
N LYS A 223 9.32 6.20 -3.85
CA LYS A 223 9.67 6.45 -5.25
C LYS A 223 11.18 6.41 -5.44
N THR A 224 11.62 6.20 -6.67
CA THR A 224 13.04 6.04 -6.99
C THR A 224 13.91 7.26 -6.60
N TYR A 225 13.36 8.48 -6.65
CA TYR A 225 14.10 9.70 -6.29
C TYR A 225 14.02 10.06 -4.80
N MET A 226 13.16 9.40 -4.02
CA MET A 226 13.04 9.67 -2.59
C MET A 226 14.23 9.04 -1.88
N PRO A 227 14.91 9.75 -0.97
CA PRO A 227 16.10 9.21 -0.33
C PRO A 227 15.69 8.07 0.61
N VAL A 228 16.39 6.93 0.55
CA VAL A 228 16.24 5.81 1.49
C VAL A 228 17.64 5.38 1.93
N PRO A 229 17.91 5.22 3.25
CA PRO A 229 19.19 4.70 3.71
C PRO A 229 19.47 3.29 3.18
N ARG A 230 20.73 2.94 2.91
CA ARG A 230 21.06 1.62 2.35
C ARG A 230 20.81 0.45 3.29
N ASN A 231 20.86 0.71 4.60
CA ASN A 231 20.62 -0.26 5.67
C ASN A 231 19.16 -0.28 6.12
N ASP A 232 18.27 0.32 5.34
CA ASP A 232 16.85 0.44 5.64
C ASP A 232 16.07 -0.73 5.03
N ILE A 233 14.99 -1.18 5.68
CA ILE A 233 14.12 -2.24 5.16
C ILE A 233 13.45 -1.85 3.85
N ALA A 234 13.26 -0.55 3.59
CA ALA A 234 12.72 -0.04 2.35
C ALA A 234 13.77 -0.05 1.22
N TYR A 235 15.03 -0.42 1.45
CA TYR A 235 16.07 -0.51 0.43
C TYR A 235 16.26 -1.94 -0.07
N ALA A 236 16.46 -2.09 -1.38
CA ALA A 236 16.74 -3.33 -2.07
C ALA A 236 18.10 -3.21 -2.78
N GLU A 237 19.11 -3.94 -2.32
CA GLU A 237 20.46 -3.91 -2.92
C GLU A 237 20.44 -4.31 -4.40
N ARG A 238 19.67 -5.36 -4.70
CA ARG A 238 19.33 -5.78 -6.05
C ARG A 238 17.96 -5.17 -6.35
N GLY A 239 17.98 -3.98 -6.95
CA GLY A 239 16.78 -3.24 -7.32
C GLY A 239 15.79 -4.03 -8.18
N PHE A 240 14.68 -3.40 -8.52
CA PHE A 240 13.62 -4.02 -9.31
C PHE A 240 13.99 -4.07 -10.79
N THR A 241 13.64 -5.16 -11.46
CA THR A 241 13.84 -5.33 -12.91
C THR A 241 12.71 -4.72 -13.75
N PHE A 242 11.73 -4.11 -13.09
CA PHE A 242 10.56 -3.46 -13.66
C PHE A 242 10.34 -2.08 -13.01
N LEU A 243 9.59 -1.21 -13.69
CA LEU A 243 9.19 0.07 -13.13
C LEU A 243 8.03 -0.14 -12.17
N LYS A 244 8.23 0.18 -10.88
CA LYS A 244 7.19 0.00 -9.87
C LYS A 244 5.95 0.86 -10.14
N PRO A 245 4.76 0.42 -9.69
CA PRO A 245 3.52 1.19 -9.75
C PRO A 245 3.61 2.62 -9.22
N SER A 246 4.27 2.84 -8.09
CA SER A 246 4.46 4.15 -7.47
C SER A 246 5.24 5.14 -8.35
N ASP A 247 6.09 4.62 -9.23
CA ASP A 247 6.90 5.42 -10.15
C ASP A 247 6.23 5.56 -11.53
N GLN A 248 5.53 4.51 -12.00
CA GLN A 248 4.92 4.47 -13.34
C GLN A 248 3.63 5.30 -13.47
N ASN A 249 2.93 5.54 -12.36
CA ASN A 249 1.62 6.19 -12.38
C ASN A 249 1.66 7.60 -11.79
N THR A 250 0.75 8.43 -12.25
CA THR A 250 0.26 9.66 -11.62
C THR A 250 -1.26 9.62 -11.59
N TYR A 251 -1.90 10.70 -11.15
CA TYR A 251 -3.35 10.80 -11.03
C TYR A 251 -3.97 11.86 -11.94
N ASP A 252 -5.22 11.64 -12.31
CA ASP A 252 -6.12 12.68 -12.85
C ASP A 252 -6.80 13.41 -11.68
N PRO A 253 -6.55 14.72 -11.48
CA PRO A 253 -7.13 15.48 -10.37
C PRO A 253 -8.65 15.67 -10.49
N LEU A 254 -9.24 15.45 -11.67
CA LEU A 254 -10.69 15.58 -11.87
C LEU A 254 -11.44 14.28 -11.59
N ALA A 255 -10.74 13.15 -11.56
CA ALA A 255 -11.33 11.85 -11.28
C ALA A 255 -11.84 11.74 -9.83
N GLU A 256 -12.89 10.95 -9.63
CA GLU A 256 -13.56 10.86 -8.34
C GLU A 256 -12.69 10.21 -7.24
N TRP A 257 -11.99 9.12 -7.56
CA TRP A 257 -11.16 8.41 -6.59
C TRP A 257 -10.00 9.27 -6.06
N PRO A 258 -9.15 9.89 -6.90
CA PRO A 258 -8.11 10.80 -6.41
C PRO A 258 -8.65 11.92 -5.53
N ARG A 259 -9.75 12.58 -5.92
CA ARG A 259 -10.38 13.63 -5.11
C ARG A 259 -10.81 13.12 -3.74
N LYS A 260 -11.46 11.94 -3.69
CA LYS A 260 -11.84 11.30 -2.42
C LYS A 260 -10.60 10.96 -1.58
N ASN A 261 -9.56 10.39 -2.19
CA ASN A 261 -8.31 10.04 -1.51
C ASN A 261 -7.60 11.26 -0.92
N PHE A 262 -7.41 12.34 -1.70
CA PHE A 262 -6.72 13.54 -1.23
C PHE A 262 -7.56 14.39 -0.27
N SER A 263 -8.89 14.27 -0.29
CA SER A 263 -9.75 14.93 0.70
C SER A 263 -9.44 14.52 2.14
N LYS A 264 -8.92 13.28 2.32
CA LYS A 264 -8.45 12.74 3.61
C LYS A 264 -7.09 13.32 4.06
N ARG A 265 -6.45 14.17 3.25
CA ARG A 265 -5.23 14.96 3.50
C ARG A 265 -3.90 14.23 3.71
N VAL A 266 -3.92 12.97 4.10
CA VAL A 266 -2.71 12.25 4.51
C VAL A 266 -2.35 11.09 3.58
N HIS A 267 -3.23 10.69 2.65
CA HIS A 267 -3.02 9.49 1.85
C HIS A 267 -2.38 9.82 0.50
N PRO A 268 -1.18 9.29 0.19
CA PRO A 268 -0.60 9.46 -1.13
C PRO A 268 -1.39 8.64 -2.15
N PHE A 269 -1.31 9.01 -3.42
CA PHE A 269 -1.82 8.19 -4.51
C PHE A 269 -0.70 7.30 -5.05
N SER A 270 -0.94 6.00 -5.21
CA SER A 270 0.03 5.10 -5.82
C SER A 270 -0.40 4.68 -7.22
N CYS A 271 -1.67 4.31 -7.38
CA CYS A 271 -2.13 3.73 -8.64
C CYS A 271 -3.60 4.01 -8.91
N SER A 272 -4.48 3.59 -8.00
CA SER A 272 -5.94 3.73 -8.01
C SER A 272 -6.52 2.88 -6.86
N ILE A 273 -7.84 2.88 -6.68
CA ILE A 273 -8.53 1.92 -5.83
C ILE A 273 -8.16 0.47 -6.22
N SER A 274 -7.98 -0.41 -5.23
CA SER A 274 -7.36 -1.71 -5.46
C SER A 274 -8.26 -2.72 -6.19
N GLY A 275 -8.02 -2.87 -7.49
CA GLY A 275 -8.65 -3.95 -8.28
C GLY A 275 -8.27 -5.34 -7.77
N THR A 276 -7.07 -5.52 -7.23
CA THR A 276 -6.62 -6.78 -6.64
C THR A 276 -7.45 -7.15 -5.42
N THR A 277 -7.77 -6.17 -4.56
CA THR A 277 -8.67 -6.40 -3.40
C THR A 277 -10.07 -6.74 -3.87
N LEU A 278 -10.59 -6.03 -4.87
CA LEU A 278 -11.90 -6.37 -5.45
C LEU A 278 -11.91 -7.83 -5.93
N CYS A 279 -10.89 -8.29 -6.65
CA CYS A 279 -10.80 -9.70 -7.09
C CYS A 279 -10.86 -10.69 -5.92
N GLN A 280 -10.17 -10.42 -4.81
CA GLN A 280 -10.24 -11.28 -3.63
C GLN A 280 -11.64 -11.30 -3.04
N LEU A 281 -12.26 -10.14 -2.82
CA LEU A 281 -13.60 -10.06 -2.26
C LEU A 281 -14.64 -10.73 -3.17
N ARG A 282 -14.57 -10.48 -4.47
CA ARG A 282 -15.41 -11.15 -5.47
C ARG A 282 -15.33 -12.67 -5.36
N PHE A 283 -14.12 -13.21 -5.21
CA PHE A 283 -13.92 -14.65 -5.07
C PHE A 283 -14.38 -15.18 -3.71
N MET A 284 -14.15 -14.44 -2.63
CA MET A 284 -14.67 -14.81 -1.30
C MET A 284 -16.19 -14.84 -1.26
N LYS A 285 -16.87 -13.89 -1.92
CA LYS A 285 -18.33 -13.93 -2.08
C LYS A 285 -18.78 -15.20 -2.79
N LYS A 286 -18.10 -15.60 -3.87
CA LYS A 286 -18.37 -16.88 -4.55
C LYS A 286 -18.21 -18.08 -3.62
N LEU A 287 -17.12 -18.13 -2.86
CA LEU A 287 -16.90 -19.24 -1.92
C LEU A 287 -17.97 -19.26 -0.82
N GLN A 288 -18.41 -18.09 -0.36
CA GLN A 288 -19.52 -17.98 0.59
C GLN A 288 -20.83 -18.52 0.00
N ASP A 289 -21.17 -18.15 -1.23
CA ASP A 289 -22.36 -18.67 -1.93
C ASP A 289 -22.31 -20.20 -2.12
N GLU A 290 -21.11 -20.76 -2.20
CA GLU A 290 -20.87 -22.21 -2.31
C GLU A 290 -20.73 -22.92 -0.95
N GLY A 291 -20.79 -22.21 0.18
CA GLY A 291 -20.58 -22.78 1.51
C GLY A 291 -19.14 -23.23 1.80
N LYS A 292 -18.15 -22.68 1.09
CA LYS A 292 -16.71 -23.02 1.15
C LYS A 292 -15.83 -21.84 1.59
N LEU A 293 -16.41 -20.82 2.22
CA LEU A 293 -15.64 -19.66 2.66
C LEU A 293 -14.66 -20.06 3.78
N VAL A 294 -13.37 -19.86 3.53
CA VAL A 294 -12.30 -20.19 4.48
C VAL A 294 -12.18 -19.14 5.58
N PHE A 295 -12.13 -17.86 5.20
CA PHE A 295 -12.03 -16.72 6.12
C PHE A 295 -13.43 -16.27 6.57
N ASN A 296 -14.12 -17.15 7.28
CA ASN A 296 -15.55 -17.04 7.61
C ASN A 296 -15.85 -16.32 8.94
N SER A 297 -14.84 -15.80 9.63
CA SER A 297 -15.01 -14.97 10.83
C SER A 297 -14.31 -13.64 10.66
N GLN A 298 -14.72 -12.63 11.44
CA GLN A 298 -14.09 -11.32 11.45
C GLN A 298 -12.57 -11.43 11.68
N GLU A 299 -12.17 -12.21 12.69
CA GLU A 299 -10.75 -12.44 13.03
C GLU A 299 -9.96 -13.05 11.87
N LYS A 300 -10.44 -14.17 11.29
CA LYS A 300 -9.76 -14.82 10.16
C LYS A 300 -9.64 -13.88 8.98
N PHE A 301 -10.72 -13.16 8.68
CA PHE A 301 -10.77 -12.22 7.57
C PHE A 301 -9.82 -11.03 7.80
N THR A 302 -9.81 -10.43 8.99
CA THR A 302 -8.89 -9.32 9.30
C THR A 302 -7.44 -9.77 9.28
N ASN A 303 -7.12 -10.97 9.76
CA ASN A 303 -5.75 -11.51 9.71
C ASN A 303 -5.31 -11.76 8.26
N PHE A 304 -6.21 -12.26 7.41
CA PHE A 304 -5.98 -12.34 5.98
C PHE A 304 -5.72 -10.96 5.36
N LEU A 305 -6.56 -9.96 5.63
CA LEU A 305 -6.40 -8.61 5.09
C LEU A 305 -5.07 -7.96 5.53
N LYS A 306 -4.70 -8.07 6.82
CA LYS A 306 -3.42 -7.56 7.33
C LYS A 306 -2.25 -8.18 6.58
N CYS A 307 -2.25 -9.51 6.42
CA CYS A 307 -1.20 -10.21 5.67
C CYS A 307 -1.22 -9.80 4.19
N PHE A 308 -2.37 -9.86 3.53
CA PHE A 308 -2.56 -9.59 2.11
C PHE A 308 -2.18 -8.16 1.71
N PHE A 309 -2.73 -7.14 2.38
CA PHE A 309 -2.41 -5.74 2.09
C PHE A 309 -0.94 -5.45 2.34
N SER A 310 -0.39 -5.91 3.47
CA SER A 310 0.99 -5.65 3.84
C SER A 310 1.99 -6.33 2.90
N SER A 311 1.72 -7.59 2.50
CA SER A 311 2.54 -8.31 1.52
C SER A 311 2.60 -7.57 0.18
N LEU A 312 1.47 -7.08 -0.32
CA LEU A 312 1.41 -6.38 -1.60
C LEU A 312 2.00 -4.98 -1.54
N LEU A 313 1.66 -4.21 -0.48
CA LEU A 313 2.20 -2.86 -0.30
C LEU A 313 3.72 -2.93 -0.23
N PHE A 314 4.28 -3.74 0.66
CA PHE A 314 5.73 -3.76 0.86
C PHE A 314 6.49 -4.26 -0.37
N ASN A 315 6.02 -5.32 -1.06
CA ASN A 315 6.78 -5.88 -2.19
C ASN A 315 6.69 -5.07 -3.48
N SER A 316 5.51 -4.53 -3.82
CA SER A 316 5.34 -3.83 -5.11
C SER A 316 5.05 -2.34 -4.98
N GLY A 317 4.51 -1.88 -3.85
CA GLY A 317 3.99 -0.52 -3.73
C GLY A 317 2.81 -0.25 -4.65
N GLY A 318 2.13 -1.30 -5.13
CA GLY A 318 1.03 -1.21 -6.08
C GLY A 318 -0.11 -0.30 -5.64
N HIS A 319 -0.38 -0.30 -4.34
CA HIS A 319 -1.42 0.49 -3.70
C HIS A 319 -1.00 0.92 -2.30
N ALA A 320 -1.42 2.10 -1.88
CA ALA A 320 -1.38 2.53 -0.48
C ALA A 320 -2.47 1.82 0.34
N PHE A 321 -2.38 1.83 1.67
CA PHE A 321 -3.38 1.18 2.53
C PHE A 321 -4.80 1.70 2.28
N ASN A 322 -4.96 3.02 2.08
CA ASN A 322 -6.27 3.62 1.79
C ASN A 322 -6.84 3.16 0.44
N GLU A 323 -5.98 2.85 -0.55
CA GLU A 323 -6.41 2.31 -1.85
C GLU A 323 -6.91 0.85 -1.73
N PHE A 324 -6.36 0.06 -0.81
CA PHE A 324 -6.87 -1.27 -0.47
C PHE A 324 -8.19 -1.19 0.31
N LEU A 325 -8.19 -0.42 1.40
CA LEU A 325 -9.33 -0.24 2.31
C LEU A 325 -10.53 0.43 1.64
N GLY A 326 -10.30 1.33 0.68
CA GLY A 326 -11.37 2.00 -0.05
C GLY A 326 -12.35 1.04 -0.73
N VAL A 327 -11.94 -0.18 -1.05
CA VAL A 327 -12.82 -1.23 -1.60
C VAL A 327 -13.81 -1.75 -0.54
N LEU A 328 -13.36 -1.92 0.71
CA LEU A 328 -14.21 -2.35 1.83
C LEU A 328 -15.24 -1.27 2.22
N GLU A 329 -14.90 0.00 1.99
CA GLU A 329 -15.79 1.13 2.22
C GLU A 329 -16.91 1.26 1.17
N MET A 330 -16.85 0.52 0.06
CA MET A 330 -17.86 0.63 -1.00
C MET A 330 -19.21 0.07 -0.55
N THR A 331 -20.28 0.80 -0.86
CA THR A 331 -21.65 0.44 -0.50
C THR A 331 -22.04 -0.94 -1.05
N GLU A 332 -21.65 -1.25 -2.28
CA GLU A 332 -21.91 -2.52 -2.96
C GLU A 332 -21.23 -3.68 -2.22
N ILE A 333 -19.98 -3.48 -1.78
CA ILE A 333 -19.24 -4.49 -1.02
C ILE A 333 -19.86 -4.67 0.36
N ARG A 334 -20.14 -3.58 1.09
CA ARG A 334 -20.75 -3.64 2.43
C ARG A 334 -22.09 -4.37 2.45
N LYS A 335 -22.93 -4.15 1.43
CA LYS A 335 -24.23 -4.84 1.29
C LYS A 335 -24.09 -6.35 1.12
N GLU A 336 -23.02 -6.79 0.47
CA GLU A 336 -22.85 -8.19 0.05
C GLU A 336 -22.02 -9.00 1.05
N PHE A 337 -21.29 -8.32 1.94
CA PHE A 337 -20.39 -8.91 2.93
C PHE A 337 -20.98 -9.01 4.34
N THR A 338 -22.30 -8.85 4.49
CA THR A 338 -22.99 -8.98 5.79
C THR A 338 -22.89 -10.38 6.41
N PHE A 339 -22.35 -11.37 5.69
CA PHE A 339 -22.04 -12.70 6.19
C PHE A 339 -20.79 -12.74 7.09
N ILE A 340 -19.95 -11.70 7.07
CA ILE A 340 -18.90 -11.50 8.07
C ILE A 340 -19.46 -10.59 9.15
N ASP A 341 -19.58 -11.10 10.37
CA ASP A 341 -20.02 -10.31 11.51
C ASP A 341 -19.09 -9.10 11.75
N GLY A 342 -19.67 -7.93 11.97
CA GLY A 342 -18.94 -6.67 12.14
C GLY A 342 -18.12 -6.22 10.92
N PHE A 343 -18.46 -6.63 9.69
CA PHE A 343 -17.73 -6.22 8.48
C PHE A 343 -17.65 -4.70 8.29
N ASP A 344 -18.72 -3.98 8.64
CA ASP A 344 -18.81 -2.52 8.53
C ASP A 344 -17.89 -1.75 9.47
N GLN A 345 -17.41 -2.42 10.53
CA GLN A 345 -16.46 -1.90 11.51
C GLN A 345 -15.00 -2.12 11.09
N ILE A 346 -14.74 -2.92 10.06
CA ILE A 346 -13.38 -3.17 9.56
C ILE A 346 -12.88 -1.92 8.84
N ASN A 347 -11.95 -1.22 9.48
CA ASN A 347 -11.37 0.03 8.99
C ASN A 347 -9.85 0.07 9.19
N ALA A 348 -9.25 1.20 8.83
CA ALA A 348 -7.80 1.38 8.92
C ALA A 348 -7.30 1.29 10.38
N THR A 349 -8.00 1.90 11.34
CA THR A 349 -7.64 1.81 12.77
C THR A 349 -7.63 0.36 13.26
N MET A 350 -8.68 -0.41 13.00
CA MET A 350 -8.78 -1.81 13.41
C MET A 350 -7.66 -2.68 12.79
N LEU A 351 -7.32 -2.44 11.52
CA LEU A 351 -6.34 -3.26 10.82
C LEU A 351 -4.89 -2.86 11.13
N LEU A 352 -4.63 -1.57 11.34
CA LEU A 352 -3.26 -1.03 11.31
C LEU A 352 -2.81 -0.41 12.63
N LEU A 353 -3.73 -0.15 13.57
CA LEU A 353 -3.43 0.46 14.87
C LEU A 353 -3.86 -0.43 16.05
N ASP A 354 -5.15 -0.70 16.20
CA ASP A 354 -5.69 -1.44 17.35
C ASP A 354 -5.23 -2.91 17.31
N GLY A 355 -4.54 -3.35 18.36
CA GLY A 355 -3.90 -4.67 18.41
C GLY A 355 -2.71 -4.83 17.46
N ASN A 356 -2.22 -3.73 16.89
CA ASN A 356 -1.06 -3.64 16.00
C ASN A 356 -0.10 -2.51 16.44
N GLU A 357 -0.23 -2.03 17.67
CA GLU A 357 0.43 -0.83 18.17
C GLU A 357 1.96 -0.96 18.11
N SER A 358 2.50 -2.15 18.38
CA SER A 358 3.94 -2.41 18.28
C SER A 358 4.50 -2.18 16.87
N ALA A 359 3.80 -2.68 15.84
CA ALA A 359 4.20 -2.46 14.45
C ALA A 359 4.04 -0.99 14.05
N PHE A 360 2.95 -0.37 14.48
CA PHE A 360 2.69 1.05 14.28
C PHE A 360 3.77 1.93 14.90
N ASP A 361 4.12 1.70 16.17
CA ASP A 361 5.09 2.48 16.93
C ASP A 361 6.50 2.37 16.32
N LYS A 362 6.91 1.18 15.89
CA LYS A 362 8.19 1.01 15.20
C LYS A 362 8.22 1.80 13.90
N ALA A 363 7.22 1.63 13.04
CA ALA A 363 7.13 2.35 11.78
C ALA A 363 7.11 3.88 12.00
N LEU A 364 6.38 4.34 13.01
CA LEU A 364 6.32 5.75 13.39
C LEU A 364 7.67 6.28 13.86
N ASN A 365 8.38 5.55 14.72
CA ASN A 365 9.69 5.94 15.24
C ASN A 365 10.75 6.03 14.12
N ASP A 366 10.78 5.05 13.22
CA ASP A 366 11.66 5.09 12.04
C ASP A 366 11.32 6.31 11.17
N THR A 367 10.03 6.58 10.99
CA THR A 367 9.55 7.74 10.21
C THR A 367 9.93 9.06 10.86
N PHE A 368 9.92 9.18 12.19
CA PHE A 368 10.41 10.38 12.88
C PHE A 368 11.88 10.64 12.58
N ALA A 369 12.71 9.60 12.71
CA ALA A 369 14.14 9.69 12.40
C ALA A 369 14.38 10.10 10.94
N TYR A 370 13.65 9.46 10.02
CA TYR A 370 13.68 9.75 8.58
C TYR A 370 13.28 11.21 8.28
N THR A 371 12.14 11.64 8.82
CA THR A 371 11.58 12.98 8.57
C THR A 371 12.48 14.08 9.12
N LYS A 372 13.10 13.87 10.28
CA LYS A 372 14.07 14.83 10.84
C LYS A 372 15.23 15.08 9.87
N VAL A 373 15.75 14.03 9.25
CA VAL A 373 16.83 14.16 8.25
C VAL A 373 16.33 14.87 6.99
N LEU A 374 15.12 14.57 6.52
CA LEU A 374 14.52 15.25 5.37
C LEU A 374 14.36 16.75 5.59
N LEU A 375 13.76 17.13 6.72
CA LEU A 375 13.52 18.54 7.04
C LEU A 375 14.84 19.30 7.24
N ALA A 376 15.84 18.69 7.86
CA ALA A 376 17.17 19.28 7.98
C ALA A 376 17.84 19.52 6.61
N LYS A 377 17.76 18.54 5.69
CA LYS A 377 18.25 18.71 4.30
C LYS A 377 17.53 19.84 3.58
N LYS A 378 16.22 19.96 3.78
CA LYS A 378 15.42 21.03 3.17
C LYS A 378 15.83 22.40 3.68
N ALA A 379 16.00 22.55 5.00
CA ALA A 379 16.47 23.80 5.60
C ALA A 379 17.82 24.24 5.04
N VAL A 380 18.81 23.34 4.97
CA VAL A 380 20.13 23.63 4.39
C VAL A 380 20.03 24.05 2.92
N ASN A 381 19.21 23.37 2.11
CA ASN A 381 19.02 23.73 0.71
C ASN A 381 18.36 25.09 0.53
N ASP A 382 17.40 25.45 1.40
CA ASP A 382 16.74 26.75 1.35
C ASP A 382 17.72 27.88 1.76
N GLU A 383 18.59 27.65 2.76
CA GLU A 383 19.67 28.58 3.13
C GLU A 383 20.66 28.83 1.97
N LEU A 384 21.06 27.77 1.27
CA LEU A 384 21.95 27.87 0.10
C LEU A 384 21.33 28.67 -1.05
N ARG A 385 20.02 28.57 -1.26
CA ARG A 385 19.30 29.30 -2.31
C ARG A 385 19.12 30.77 -2.02
N ILE A 386 19.10 31.17 -0.74
CA ILE A 386 19.02 32.57 -0.31
C ILE A 386 20.41 33.24 -0.36
N SER A 387 21.48 32.42 -0.29
CA SER A 387 22.87 32.89 -0.26
C SER A 387 23.50 33.09 -1.65
N VAL A 388 22.74 32.84 -2.73
CA VAL A 388 23.10 33.04 -4.15
C VAL A 388 22.12 34.06 -4.74
#